data_AF-A0A923A3V2-F1
#
_entry.id   AF-A0A923A3V2-F1
#
_cell.length_a   1.000
_cell.length_b   1.000
_cell.length_c   1.000
_cell.angle_alpha   90.00
_cell.angle_beta   90.00
_cell.angle_gamma   90.00
#
_symmetry.space_group_name_H-M   'P 1'
#
loop_
_entity.id
_entity.type
_entity.pdbx_description
1 polymer ?
#
loop_
_entity_poly.entity_id
_entity_poly.type
_entity_poly.pdbx_seq_one_letter_code
_entity_poly.pdbx_strand_id
1 'polypeptide(L)'
;NLIDTNVYLVDENHNPITDPSVTLGQHDGFAGIGLSEYTNANFLSSDTMFSSDYPYPRKEDCNVFTEIPPDDILGTERKYFSSTNGHPGEQVNHLAVASTLYSRRSAYFPDETEYQPIGLDPACHRDYAEKLIPKAVGYAAGFLKYFFRGEIDLIPDKSTGYGYVIQNKTDEEMDGTFELYYDNFEDIRKPVPIEVKPWLWKKRVVIPANGTSGHIDFWAEPDDIKEPGKFILVFYGKLGLEQTGNLGLGLTGAVVGKVVDIPRVINISLPDTGCYAFTDKDPGLDSADPRYLEDPSSNGFDKIILNVDNIGSKGELDNGTLKLIVRYRLGQGDQFQNPPEGTSEGVYYIEKDYPVMVAIPRGTPQKMEFDLGDTPLPLWATDVYITLAYQGCYGSDDNALCFGFKDASEPTAFGLLNFADTICLYETIYDVNNPAAKAMGDLDGDGVIEKGEWDVFPHNLVEIDIAFMTAPNYIPAQNEYDLLPAGEGLRLFVIGDHEEKGYYGIYSRIKPADDQDPFHKFILNEWTMISSMSWTENQYQVNIDTCKINPNACVVRQYPAYSTRMGINTYKTILFLNEVHPEGSAVCSY
;
A
#
# COMPACT_ATOMS: atom_id res chain seq x y z
N ASN A 1 -13.72 21.38 -31.18
CA ASN A 1 -14.49 21.99 -30.08
C ASN A 1 -15.76 21.21 -29.85
N LEU A 2 -15.94 20.68 -28.64
CA LEU A 2 -17.02 19.74 -28.31
C LEU A 2 -18.20 20.42 -27.61
N ILE A 3 -18.15 21.72 -27.36
CA ILE A 3 -19.23 22.48 -26.71
C ILE A 3 -19.40 23.79 -27.49
N ASP A 4 -20.60 24.36 -27.44
CA ASP A 4 -20.92 25.70 -27.95
C ASP A 4 -19.78 26.68 -27.68
N THR A 5 -19.23 27.22 -28.75
CA THR A 5 -18.08 28.11 -28.73
C THR A 5 -18.47 29.57 -28.55
N ASN A 6 -19.77 29.89 -28.62
CA ASN A 6 -20.32 31.25 -28.73
C ASN A 6 -19.79 32.07 -29.92
N VAL A 7 -18.96 31.49 -30.79
CA VAL A 7 -18.32 32.17 -31.93
C VAL A 7 -19.36 32.54 -33.00
N TYR A 8 -20.48 31.81 -33.07
CA TYR A 8 -21.61 32.18 -33.91
C TYR A 8 -22.46 33.32 -33.33
N LEU A 9 -22.44 33.53 -32.02
CA LEU A 9 -23.32 34.49 -31.35
C LEU A 9 -22.65 35.84 -31.12
N VAL A 10 -21.30 35.88 -31.04
CA VAL A 10 -20.55 37.10 -30.77
C VAL A 10 -19.26 37.23 -31.58
N ASP A 11 -18.85 38.48 -31.84
CA ASP A 11 -17.55 38.79 -32.45
C ASP A 11 -16.38 38.66 -31.46
N GLU A 12 -15.14 38.88 -31.93
CA GLU A 12 -13.91 38.85 -31.11
C GLU A 12 -13.94 39.82 -29.92
N ASN A 13 -14.85 40.81 -29.91
CA ASN A 13 -15.06 41.80 -28.86
C ASN A 13 -16.33 41.53 -28.03
N HIS A 14 -16.94 40.35 -28.15
CA HIS A 14 -18.19 39.95 -27.49
C HIS A 14 -19.44 40.78 -27.89
N ASN A 15 -19.42 41.47 -29.04
CA ASN A 15 -20.62 42.11 -29.57
C ASN A 15 -21.50 41.08 -30.29
N PRO A 16 -22.84 41.16 -30.21
CA PRO A 16 -23.72 40.25 -30.93
C PRO A 16 -23.57 40.40 -32.45
N ILE A 17 -22.89 39.44 -33.09
CA ILE A 17 -22.76 39.36 -34.54
C ILE A 17 -23.01 37.90 -34.92
N THR A 18 -24.13 37.63 -35.59
CA THR A 18 -24.39 36.31 -36.16
C THR A 18 -23.80 36.25 -37.56
N ASP A 19 -22.80 35.39 -37.76
CA ASP A 19 -22.14 35.17 -39.05
C ASP A 19 -22.06 33.66 -39.36
N PRO A 20 -22.93 33.12 -40.24
CA PRO A 20 -22.89 31.71 -40.61
C PRO A 20 -21.60 31.26 -41.29
N SER A 21 -20.79 32.15 -41.86
CA SER A 21 -19.55 31.76 -42.56
C SER A 21 -18.52 31.10 -41.63
N VAL A 22 -18.53 31.47 -40.35
CA VAL A 22 -17.65 30.88 -39.33
C VAL A 22 -17.90 29.39 -39.13
N THR A 23 -19.10 28.90 -39.52
CA THR A 23 -19.45 27.47 -39.42
C THR A 23 -18.77 26.58 -40.45
N LEU A 24 -18.19 27.18 -41.50
CA LEU A 24 -17.39 26.50 -42.51
C LEU A 24 -15.90 26.46 -42.16
N GLY A 25 -15.48 27.22 -41.14
CA GLY A 25 -14.09 27.28 -40.69
C GLY A 25 -13.58 25.93 -40.17
N GLN A 26 -12.42 25.51 -40.67
CA GLN A 26 -11.68 24.37 -40.15
C GLN A 26 -10.51 24.86 -39.30
N HIS A 27 -10.36 24.31 -38.09
CA HIS A 27 -9.17 24.48 -37.26
C HIS A 27 -8.54 23.09 -37.06
N ASP A 28 -7.28 22.92 -37.46
CA ASP A 28 -6.53 21.66 -37.38
C ASP A 28 -7.26 20.42 -37.94
N GLY A 29 -7.98 20.59 -39.05
CA GLY A 29 -8.72 19.50 -39.71
C GLY A 29 -10.06 19.14 -39.06
N PHE A 30 -10.51 19.87 -38.03
CA PHE A 30 -11.82 19.71 -37.40
C PHE A 30 -12.66 20.98 -37.56
N ALA A 31 -14.00 20.84 -37.52
CA ALA A 31 -14.90 21.99 -37.48
C ALA A 31 -14.62 22.81 -36.20
N GLY A 32 -14.28 24.09 -36.36
CA GLY A 32 -13.92 24.99 -35.25
C GLY A 32 -15.09 25.37 -34.34
N ILE A 33 -16.32 24.98 -34.71
CA ILE A 33 -17.59 25.44 -34.14
C ILE A 33 -18.39 24.30 -33.49
N GLY A 34 -19.23 24.63 -32.50
CA GLY A 34 -20.12 23.67 -31.86
C GLY A 34 -21.21 23.13 -32.81
N LEU A 35 -21.67 21.89 -32.59
CA LEU A 35 -22.71 21.27 -33.42
C LEU A 35 -24.04 22.04 -33.35
N SER A 36 -24.38 22.61 -32.19
CA SER A 36 -25.58 23.45 -32.01
C SER A 36 -25.50 24.73 -32.82
N GLU A 37 -24.36 25.44 -32.78
CA GLU A 37 -24.12 26.65 -33.58
C GLU A 37 -24.15 26.34 -35.09
N TYR A 38 -23.48 25.27 -35.51
CA TYR A 38 -23.51 24.80 -36.90
C TYR A 38 -24.93 24.49 -37.36
N THR A 39 -25.75 23.86 -36.51
CA THR A 39 -27.14 23.52 -36.85
C THR A 39 -27.99 24.79 -36.94
N ASN A 40 -27.87 25.68 -35.96
CA ASN A 40 -28.64 26.92 -35.84
C ASN A 40 -28.37 27.90 -36.99
N ALA A 41 -27.14 28.00 -37.47
CA ALA A 41 -26.78 28.93 -38.54
C ALA A 41 -27.26 28.50 -39.93
N ASN A 42 -27.46 27.19 -40.14
CA ASN A 42 -27.51 26.59 -41.47
C ASN A 42 -28.81 25.85 -41.81
N PHE A 43 -29.61 25.45 -40.81
CA PHE A 43 -30.80 24.64 -41.01
C PHE A 43 -32.00 25.24 -40.28
N LEU A 44 -33.22 24.89 -40.73
CA LEU A 44 -34.46 25.34 -40.09
C LEU A 44 -35.07 24.20 -39.27
N SER A 45 -35.84 24.52 -38.22
CA SER A 45 -36.71 23.57 -37.53
C SER A 45 -38.17 24.02 -37.63
N SER A 46 -39.12 23.11 -37.35
CA SER A 46 -40.56 23.42 -37.43
C SER A 46 -40.97 24.68 -36.67
N ASP A 47 -40.25 25.00 -35.59
CA ASP A 47 -40.56 26.09 -34.67
C ASP A 47 -39.67 27.32 -34.89
N THR A 48 -38.70 27.26 -35.82
CA THR A 48 -37.70 28.34 -36.05
C THR A 48 -37.67 28.85 -37.49
N MET A 49 -38.50 28.30 -38.38
CA MET A 49 -38.56 28.64 -39.80
C MET A 49 -38.74 30.15 -40.05
N PHE A 50 -37.65 30.82 -40.47
CA PHE A 50 -37.57 32.26 -40.76
C PHE A 50 -38.12 33.16 -39.64
N SER A 51 -37.96 32.74 -38.39
CA SER A 51 -38.31 33.54 -37.22
C SER A 51 -37.32 34.70 -37.02
N SER A 52 -37.78 35.83 -36.49
CA SER A 52 -36.89 36.93 -36.09
C SER A 52 -35.94 36.56 -34.94
N ASP A 53 -36.30 35.55 -34.14
CA ASP A 53 -35.50 35.08 -33.00
C ASP A 53 -34.27 34.28 -33.45
N TYR A 54 -34.30 33.76 -34.68
CA TYR A 54 -33.23 32.96 -35.29
C TYR A 54 -32.83 33.61 -36.61
N PRO A 55 -31.82 34.50 -36.61
CA PRO A 55 -31.54 35.37 -37.74
C PRO A 55 -30.98 34.65 -38.96
N TYR A 56 -30.71 33.34 -38.90
CA TYR A 56 -30.31 32.52 -40.04
C TYR A 56 -30.90 31.11 -39.91
N PRO A 57 -31.04 30.38 -41.03
CA PRO A 57 -31.02 30.86 -42.41
C PRO A 57 -32.08 31.93 -42.70
N ARG A 58 -31.76 32.94 -43.50
CA ARG A 58 -32.69 34.02 -43.88
C ARG A 58 -33.46 33.69 -45.14
N LYS A 59 -34.69 34.16 -45.22
CA LYS A 59 -35.52 33.99 -46.41
C LYS A 59 -34.95 34.75 -47.61
N GLU A 60 -34.30 35.89 -47.36
CA GLU A 60 -33.67 36.73 -48.37
C GLU A 60 -32.49 36.03 -49.06
N ASP A 61 -31.84 35.10 -48.35
CA ASP A 61 -30.71 34.29 -48.85
C ASP A 61 -31.20 33.04 -49.60
N CYS A 62 -32.51 32.94 -49.86
CA CYS A 62 -33.10 31.78 -50.51
C CYS A 62 -33.47 32.01 -51.98
N ASN A 63 -33.11 31.06 -52.84
CA ASN A 63 -33.70 30.90 -54.16
C ASN A 63 -34.93 30.00 -54.06
N VAL A 64 -35.96 30.28 -54.87
CA VAL A 64 -37.15 29.42 -54.96
C VAL A 64 -37.13 28.68 -56.29
N PHE A 65 -37.23 27.36 -56.24
CA PHE A 65 -37.33 26.52 -57.43
C PHE A 65 -38.47 25.52 -57.28
N THR A 66 -38.86 24.89 -58.40
CA THR A 66 -39.91 23.89 -58.43
C THR A 66 -39.32 22.54 -58.84
N GLU A 67 -39.68 21.48 -58.13
CA GLU A 67 -39.27 20.10 -58.44
C GLU A 67 -40.43 19.14 -58.20
N ILE A 68 -40.49 18.04 -58.95
CA ILE A 68 -41.32 16.89 -58.60
C ILE A 68 -40.48 15.99 -57.69
N PRO A 69 -40.80 15.88 -56.38
CA PRO A 69 -39.97 15.12 -55.47
C PRO A 69 -39.87 13.66 -55.94
N PRO A 70 -38.70 13.00 -55.78
CA PRO A 70 -38.52 11.61 -56.22
C PRO A 70 -39.53 10.62 -55.61
N ASP A 71 -40.03 10.94 -54.40
CA ASP A 71 -40.97 10.13 -53.65
C ASP A 71 -42.46 10.52 -53.90
N ASP A 72 -42.74 11.47 -54.81
CA ASP A 72 -44.10 11.95 -55.13
C ASP A 72 -44.74 11.15 -56.28
N ILE A 73 -45.51 10.13 -55.92
CA ILE A 73 -46.18 9.19 -56.85
C ILE A 73 -47.23 9.89 -57.72
N LEU A 74 -47.70 11.07 -57.31
CA LEU A 74 -48.74 11.83 -58.03
C LEU A 74 -48.13 12.80 -59.07
N GLY A 75 -46.80 12.91 -59.12
CA GLY A 75 -46.10 13.82 -60.03
C GLY A 75 -46.35 15.30 -59.71
N THR A 76 -46.62 15.60 -58.43
CA THR A 76 -46.98 16.96 -58.03
C THR A 76 -45.72 17.83 -57.94
N GLU A 77 -45.70 18.92 -58.70
CA GLU A 77 -44.69 19.96 -58.56
C GLU A 77 -44.76 20.62 -57.17
N ARG A 78 -43.63 20.66 -56.47
CA ARG A 78 -43.46 21.36 -55.19
C ARG A 78 -42.49 22.50 -55.34
N LYS A 79 -42.76 23.60 -54.62
CA LYS A 79 -41.85 24.75 -54.55
C LYS A 79 -40.96 24.61 -53.32
N TYR A 80 -39.65 24.61 -53.53
CA TYR A 80 -38.65 24.56 -52.47
C TYR A 80 -37.89 25.89 -52.37
N PHE A 81 -37.48 26.21 -51.16
CA PHE A 81 -36.50 27.25 -50.86
C PHE A 81 -35.13 26.59 -50.74
N SER A 82 -34.11 27.17 -51.37
CA SER A 82 -32.72 26.76 -51.31
C SER A 82 -31.86 27.90 -50.78
N SER A 83 -30.96 27.66 -49.83
CA SER A 83 -30.02 28.67 -49.33
C SER A 83 -28.88 29.01 -50.31
N THR A 84 -28.95 28.54 -51.56
CA THR A 84 -27.90 28.79 -52.56
C THR A 84 -27.86 30.23 -53.10
N ASN A 85 -28.76 31.12 -52.65
CA ASN A 85 -28.80 32.53 -53.06
C ASN A 85 -27.91 33.45 -52.19
N GLY A 86 -26.70 32.98 -51.87
CA GLY A 86 -25.74 33.78 -51.10
C GLY A 86 -25.81 33.63 -49.58
N HIS A 87 -26.43 32.55 -49.06
CA HIS A 87 -26.22 32.18 -47.66
C HIS A 87 -24.72 31.94 -47.40
N PRO A 88 -24.13 32.57 -46.38
CA PRO A 88 -22.68 32.56 -46.17
C PRO A 88 -22.14 31.27 -45.52
N GLY A 89 -23.02 30.42 -44.99
CA GLY A 89 -22.69 29.13 -44.36
C GLY A 89 -22.94 27.93 -45.27
N GLU A 90 -23.40 26.82 -44.68
CA GLU A 90 -23.66 25.57 -45.41
C GLU A 90 -24.86 25.72 -46.35
N GLN A 91 -24.65 25.44 -47.63
CA GLN A 91 -25.68 25.52 -48.65
C GLN A 91 -26.53 24.25 -48.68
N VAL A 92 -27.84 24.44 -48.71
CA VAL A 92 -28.87 23.39 -48.67
C VAL A 92 -29.81 23.61 -49.85
N ASN A 93 -30.02 22.57 -50.67
CA ASN A 93 -30.90 22.67 -51.84
C ASN A 93 -32.36 22.66 -51.40
N HIS A 94 -32.76 21.69 -50.59
CA HIS A 94 -34.09 21.59 -49.99
C HIS A 94 -34.08 22.19 -48.58
N LEU A 95 -34.00 23.52 -48.45
CA LEU A 95 -34.01 24.18 -47.15
C LEU A 95 -35.40 24.16 -46.52
N ALA A 96 -36.45 24.47 -47.29
CA ALA A 96 -37.84 24.41 -46.83
C ALA A 96 -38.77 24.17 -48.03
N VAL A 97 -39.97 23.66 -47.77
CA VAL A 97 -41.01 23.47 -48.79
C VAL A 97 -42.17 24.44 -48.58
N ALA A 98 -42.66 25.05 -49.65
CA ALA A 98 -43.89 25.83 -49.61
C ALA A 98 -45.11 24.90 -49.64
N SER A 99 -46.15 25.25 -48.90
CA SER A 99 -47.43 24.54 -48.91
C SER A 99 -47.97 24.41 -50.33
N THR A 100 -48.44 23.20 -50.66
CA THR A 100 -49.10 22.89 -51.95
C THR A 100 -50.36 23.73 -52.17
N LEU A 101 -51.00 24.21 -51.10
CA LEU A 101 -52.15 25.10 -51.18
C LEU A 101 -51.76 26.57 -51.40
N TYR A 102 -50.50 26.94 -51.19
CA TYR A 102 -50.07 28.34 -51.30
C TYR A 102 -50.21 28.88 -52.73
N SER A 103 -49.86 28.09 -53.75
CA SER A 103 -50.04 28.47 -55.15
C SER A 103 -51.50 28.67 -55.53
N ARG A 104 -52.38 27.78 -55.05
CA ARG A 104 -53.83 27.89 -55.23
C ARG A 104 -54.41 29.08 -54.47
N ARG A 105 -54.00 29.29 -53.22
CA ARG A 105 -54.42 30.44 -52.42
C ARG A 105 -54.04 31.74 -53.10
N SER A 106 -52.79 31.89 -53.53
CA SER A 106 -52.32 33.11 -54.22
C SER A 106 -53.07 33.38 -55.51
N ALA A 107 -53.53 32.34 -56.21
CA ALA A 107 -54.30 32.48 -57.44
C ALA A 107 -55.78 32.84 -57.21
N TYR A 108 -56.40 32.30 -56.15
CA TYR A 108 -57.84 32.48 -55.89
C TYR A 108 -58.15 33.55 -54.83
N PHE A 109 -57.18 33.92 -54.00
CA PHE A 109 -57.28 34.90 -52.92
C PHE A 109 -56.03 35.79 -52.90
N PRO A 110 -55.80 36.63 -53.93
CA PRO A 110 -54.59 37.44 -54.04
C PRO A 110 -54.48 38.54 -52.97
N ASP A 111 -55.60 38.93 -52.36
CA ASP A 111 -55.67 39.96 -51.31
C ASP A 111 -55.31 39.41 -49.90
N GLU A 112 -55.18 38.09 -49.76
CA GLU A 112 -54.77 37.43 -48.52
C GLU A 112 -53.24 37.47 -48.38
N THR A 113 -52.73 38.44 -47.60
CA THR A 113 -51.28 38.66 -47.39
C THR A 113 -50.67 37.82 -46.26
N GLU A 114 -51.34 36.76 -45.82
CA GLU A 114 -50.87 35.96 -44.70
C GLU A 114 -49.60 35.17 -45.06
N TYR A 115 -48.82 34.85 -44.01
CA TYR A 115 -47.53 34.16 -44.05
C TYR A 115 -47.48 33.02 -45.08
N GLN A 116 -46.41 32.94 -45.86
CA GLN A 116 -46.15 31.77 -46.72
C GLN A 116 -46.12 30.53 -45.84
N PRO A 117 -47.08 29.58 -45.96
CA PRO A 117 -47.07 28.40 -45.12
C PRO A 117 -45.94 27.52 -45.62
N ILE A 118 -44.83 27.54 -44.91
CA ILE A 118 -43.63 26.76 -45.17
C ILE A 118 -43.55 25.59 -44.19
N GLY A 119 -42.92 24.52 -44.61
CA GLY A 119 -42.71 23.34 -43.80
C GLY A 119 -41.42 22.63 -44.18
N LEU A 120 -41.22 21.47 -43.56
CA LEU A 120 -40.16 20.53 -43.87
C LEU A 120 -40.79 19.24 -44.37
N ASP A 121 -40.16 18.60 -45.35
CA ASP A 121 -40.58 17.31 -45.88
C ASP A 121 -39.38 16.36 -46.01
N PRO A 122 -39.57 15.11 -46.48
CA PRO A 122 -38.48 14.15 -46.58
C PRO A 122 -37.30 14.59 -47.44
N ALA A 123 -37.50 15.44 -48.47
CA ALA A 123 -36.39 15.97 -49.27
C ALA A 123 -35.56 16.95 -48.44
N CYS A 124 -36.23 17.82 -47.67
CA CYS A 124 -35.55 18.73 -46.75
C CYS A 124 -34.73 17.96 -45.70
N HIS A 125 -35.35 16.96 -45.05
CA HIS A 125 -34.65 16.15 -44.06
C HIS A 125 -33.50 15.32 -44.64
N ARG A 126 -33.58 14.92 -45.91
CA ARG A 126 -32.49 14.20 -46.59
C ARG A 126 -31.26 15.07 -46.75
N ASP A 127 -31.40 16.27 -47.31
CA ASP A 127 -30.29 17.22 -47.43
C ASP A 127 -29.70 17.59 -46.06
N TYR A 128 -30.55 17.74 -45.04
CA TYR A 128 -30.09 18.02 -43.67
C TYR A 128 -29.29 16.85 -43.11
N ALA A 129 -29.80 15.63 -43.26
CA ALA A 129 -29.18 14.42 -42.76
C ALA A 129 -27.80 14.16 -43.39
N GLU A 130 -27.63 14.44 -44.69
CA GLU A 130 -26.35 14.33 -45.40
C GLU A 130 -25.25 15.18 -44.75
N LYS A 131 -25.61 16.31 -44.12
CA LYS A 131 -24.68 17.23 -43.47
C LYS A 131 -24.57 16.98 -41.96
N LEU A 132 -25.70 16.74 -41.29
CA LEU A 132 -25.77 16.66 -39.82
C LEU A 132 -25.33 15.30 -39.27
N ILE A 133 -25.65 14.19 -39.95
CA ILE A 133 -25.31 12.85 -39.44
C ILE A 133 -23.78 12.65 -39.33
N PRO A 134 -22.96 12.94 -40.36
CA PRO A 134 -21.51 12.78 -40.25
C PRO A 134 -20.91 13.61 -39.11
N LYS A 135 -21.45 14.81 -38.87
CA LYS A 135 -21.00 15.70 -37.78
C LYS A 135 -21.44 15.20 -36.41
N ALA A 136 -22.67 14.70 -36.28
CA ALA A 136 -23.16 14.08 -35.06
C ALA A 136 -22.32 12.84 -34.69
N VAL A 137 -21.97 12.01 -35.68
CA VAL A 137 -21.08 10.86 -35.50
C VAL A 137 -19.68 11.31 -35.05
N GLY A 138 -19.08 12.29 -35.74
CA GLY A 138 -17.78 12.84 -35.38
C GLY A 138 -17.76 13.47 -33.98
N TYR A 139 -18.83 14.17 -33.61
CA TYR A 139 -19.02 14.74 -32.28
C TYR A 139 -19.11 13.64 -31.21
N ALA A 140 -19.94 12.63 -31.41
CA ALA A 140 -20.10 11.54 -30.44
C ALA A 140 -18.77 10.78 -30.23
N ALA A 141 -18.03 10.52 -31.31
CA ALA A 141 -16.71 9.89 -31.23
C ALA A 141 -15.68 10.80 -30.51
N GLY A 142 -15.64 12.08 -30.85
CA GLY A 142 -14.74 13.05 -30.23
C GLY A 142 -15.03 13.27 -28.75
N PHE A 143 -16.31 13.30 -28.37
CA PHE A 143 -16.77 13.41 -26.99
C PHE A 143 -16.25 12.25 -26.14
N LEU A 144 -16.45 11.01 -26.60
CA LEU A 144 -15.92 9.84 -25.89
C LEU A 144 -14.40 9.88 -25.80
N LYS A 145 -13.71 10.22 -26.90
CA LYS A 145 -12.25 10.36 -26.88
C LYS A 145 -11.79 11.38 -25.84
N TYR A 146 -12.46 12.52 -25.73
CA TYR A 146 -12.10 13.58 -24.80
C TYR A 146 -12.30 13.18 -23.34
N PHE A 147 -13.47 12.62 -22.99
CA PHE A 147 -13.80 12.26 -21.60
C PHE A 147 -13.01 11.05 -21.08
N PHE A 148 -12.59 10.14 -21.97
CA PHE A 148 -11.84 8.94 -21.61
C PHE A 148 -10.36 8.99 -22.03
N ARG A 149 -9.80 10.17 -22.33
CA ARG A 149 -8.38 10.30 -22.73
C ARG A 149 -7.37 10.13 -21.62
N GLY A 150 -7.82 10.18 -20.37
CA GLY A 150 -6.94 10.02 -19.22
C GLY A 150 -6.35 8.62 -19.17
N GLU A 151 -5.03 8.53 -19.19
CA GLU A 151 -4.31 7.27 -19.08
C GLU A 151 -3.11 7.42 -18.13
N ILE A 152 -3.11 6.59 -17.09
CA ILE A 152 -2.08 6.58 -16.04
C ILE A 152 -1.54 5.16 -15.85
N ASP A 153 -0.41 5.04 -15.16
CA ASP A 153 0.11 3.76 -14.69
C ASP A 153 0.88 3.91 -13.40
N LEU A 154 1.04 2.81 -12.67
CA LEU A 154 2.00 2.70 -11.56
C LEU A 154 2.98 1.60 -11.92
N ILE A 155 4.23 1.97 -12.18
CA ILE A 155 5.25 1.04 -12.66
C ILE A 155 6.44 1.01 -11.71
N PRO A 156 7.16 -0.12 -11.59
CA PRO A 156 8.36 -0.19 -10.75
C PRO A 156 9.42 0.84 -11.17
N ASP A 157 10.07 1.47 -10.20
CA ASP A 157 11.13 2.44 -10.46
C ASP A 157 12.47 1.73 -10.71
N LYS A 158 12.74 1.47 -11.98
CA LYS A 158 14.01 0.82 -12.40
C LYS A 158 15.24 1.70 -12.16
N SER A 159 15.09 3.00 -11.86
CA SER A 159 16.24 3.90 -11.64
C SER A 159 16.86 3.74 -10.25
N THR A 160 16.04 3.46 -9.24
CA THR A 160 16.47 3.17 -7.87
C THR A 160 16.62 1.67 -7.61
N GLY A 161 15.96 0.84 -8.42
CA GLY A 161 15.93 -0.62 -8.25
C GLY A 161 14.95 -1.08 -7.18
N TYR A 162 14.11 -0.18 -6.65
CA TYR A 162 12.97 -0.52 -5.80
C TYR A 162 11.83 0.48 -5.97
N GLY A 163 10.70 0.31 -5.27
CA GLY A 163 9.58 1.26 -5.29
C GLY A 163 8.95 1.47 -6.67
N TYR A 164 8.27 2.60 -6.86
CA TYR A 164 7.42 2.86 -8.02
C TYR A 164 7.50 4.30 -8.52
N VAL A 165 7.05 4.52 -9.75
CA VAL A 165 6.71 5.85 -10.29
C VAL A 165 5.33 5.81 -10.93
N ILE A 166 4.64 6.94 -10.88
CA ILE A 166 3.41 7.12 -11.66
C ILE A 166 3.80 7.56 -13.06
N GLN A 167 3.27 6.88 -14.07
CA GLN A 167 3.45 7.25 -15.47
C GLN A 167 2.21 7.99 -15.97
N ASN A 168 2.42 9.17 -16.55
CA ASN A 168 1.41 9.85 -17.36
C ASN A 168 1.56 9.35 -18.81
N LYS A 169 0.54 8.65 -19.33
CA LYS A 169 0.54 8.12 -20.71
C LYS A 169 -0.23 9.00 -21.69
N THR A 170 -0.63 10.19 -21.25
CA THR A 170 -1.35 11.15 -22.09
C THR A 170 -0.38 12.14 -22.75
N ASP A 171 -0.86 12.78 -23.82
CA ASP A 171 -0.16 13.86 -24.50
C ASP A 171 -0.31 15.22 -23.79
N GLU A 172 -0.88 15.25 -22.59
CA GLU A 172 -1.13 16.45 -21.80
C GLU A 172 -0.46 16.36 -20.42
N GLU A 173 -0.09 17.50 -19.85
CA GLU A 173 0.42 17.55 -18.47
C GLU A 173 -0.70 17.21 -17.48
N MET A 174 -0.36 16.37 -16.49
CA MET A 174 -1.20 16.10 -15.33
C MET A 174 -0.72 16.94 -14.15
N ASP A 175 -1.58 17.80 -13.63
CA ASP A 175 -1.29 18.67 -12.50
C ASP A 175 -2.41 18.53 -11.46
N GLY A 176 -2.14 17.75 -10.43
CA GLY A 176 -3.18 17.35 -9.48
C GLY A 176 -2.65 16.51 -8.34
N THR A 177 -3.50 15.65 -7.79
CA THR A 177 -3.10 14.73 -6.73
C THR A 177 -3.40 13.30 -7.15
N PHE A 178 -2.61 12.37 -6.62
CA PHE A 178 -2.74 10.95 -6.88
C PHE A 178 -3.01 10.22 -5.57
N GLU A 179 -3.95 9.29 -5.59
CA GLU A 179 -4.31 8.46 -4.45
C GLU A 179 -4.32 6.99 -4.85
N LEU A 180 -4.00 6.12 -3.90
CA LEU A 180 -4.08 4.69 -4.09
C LEU A 180 -5.13 4.10 -3.17
N TYR A 181 -5.99 3.28 -3.75
CA TYR A 181 -7.03 2.53 -3.06
C TYR A 181 -6.81 1.03 -3.22
N TYR A 182 -7.44 0.26 -2.34
CA TYR A 182 -7.54 -1.19 -2.41
C TYR A 182 -8.95 -1.61 -1.99
N ASP A 183 -9.35 -2.81 -2.40
CA ASP A 183 -10.60 -3.40 -1.94
C ASP A 183 -10.25 -4.45 -0.85
N ASN A 184 -10.89 -4.36 0.31
CA ASN A 184 -10.64 -5.28 1.43
C ASN A 184 -11.42 -6.60 1.28
N PHE A 185 -11.22 -7.56 2.20
CA PHE A 185 -11.93 -8.86 2.16
C PHE A 185 -13.47 -8.77 2.13
N GLU A 186 -14.04 -7.63 2.54
CA GLU A 186 -15.48 -7.35 2.52
C GLU A 186 -15.92 -6.61 1.23
N ASP A 187 -15.06 -6.50 0.23
CA ASP A 187 -15.27 -5.74 -1.00
C ASP A 187 -15.52 -4.24 -0.78
N ILE A 188 -15.02 -3.69 0.33
CA ILE A 188 -15.08 -2.26 0.64
C ILE A 188 -13.80 -1.59 0.16
N ARG A 189 -13.97 -0.55 -0.68
CA ARG A 189 -12.87 0.29 -1.14
C ARG A 189 -12.33 1.18 -0.03
N LYS A 190 -11.05 1.06 0.27
CA LYS A 190 -10.34 1.85 1.28
C LYS A 190 -9.12 2.56 0.67
N PRO A 191 -8.81 3.78 1.12
CA PRO A 191 -7.55 4.43 0.77
C PRO A 191 -6.39 3.70 1.47
N VAL A 192 -5.25 3.51 0.79
CA VAL A 192 -4.08 2.86 1.40
C VAL A 192 -3.40 3.80 2.41
N PRO A 193 -3.35 3.48 3.73
CA PRO A 193 -2.93 4.38 4.81
C PRO A 193 -1.64 5.19 4.60
N ILE A 194 -1.56 6.39 5.17
CA ILE A 194 -0.38 7.28 5.07
C ILE A 194 0.87 6.65 5.67
N GLU A 195 0.70 5.80 6.69
CA GLU A 195 1.80 5.12 7.39
C GLU A 195 2.51 4.13 6.47
N VAL A 196 1.77 3.55 5.52
CA VAL A 196 2.28 2.71 4.44
C VAL A 196 2.90 3.56 3.32
N LYS A 197 2.49 4.84 3.18
CA LYS A 197 2.81 5.73 2.03
C LYS A 197 2.92 7.22 2.42
N PRO A 198 4.02 7.66 3.04
CA PRO A 198 4.11 9.01 3.60
C PRO A 198 3.98 10.16 2.56
N TRP A 199 4.32 9.89 1.29
CA TRP A 199 4.46 10.93 0.26
C TRP A 199 3.27 11.12 -0.68
N LEU A 200 2.38 10.11 -0.80
CA LEU A 200 1.33 10.16 -1.83
C LEU A 200 0.16 11.07 -1.44
N TRP A 201 -0.04 11.32 -0.15
CA TRP A 201 -1.20 12.04 0.34
C TRP A 201 -0.92 13.54 0.46
N LYS A 202 -1.76 14.34 -0.21
CA LYS A 202 -1.90 15.81 -0.06
C LYS A 202 -0.86 16.69 -0.75
N LYS A 203 0.04 16.16 -1.58
CA LYS A 203 0.94 16.99 -2.40
C LYS A 203 0.44 17.06 -3.84
N ARG A 204 0.28 18.28 -4.33
CA ARG A 204 0.09 18.55 -5.76
C ARG A 204 1.34 18.06 -6.51
N VAL A 205 1.15 17.15 -7.46
CA VAL A 205 2.19 16.58 -8.32
C VAL A 205 1.92 17.05 -9.75
N VAL A 206 2.98 17.49 -10.42
CA VAL A 206 2.96 17.82 -11.85
C VAL A 206 3.77 16.75 -12.58
N ILE A 207 3.12 16.04 -13.50
CA ILE A 207 3.74 15.04 -14.36
C ILE A 207 3.59 15.48 -15.82
N PRO A 208 4.69 15.79 -16.52
CA PRO A 208 4.65 16.16 -17.94
C PRO A 208 3.96 15.10 -18.80
N ALA A 209 3.48 15.50 -19.97
CA ALA A 209 2.98 14.58 -21.00
C ALA A 209 4.01 13.48 -21.27
N ASN A 210 3.56 12.22 -21.31
CA ASN A 210 4.42 11.03 -21.49
C ASN A 210 5.57 10.91 -20.45
N GLY A 211 5.47 11.59 -19.31
CA GLY A 211 6.49 11.62 -18.25
C GLY A 211 6.18 10.72 -17.06
N THR A 212 7.03 10.78 -16.04
CA THR A 212 6.88 10.06 -14.77
C THR A 212 6.95 10.99 -13.57
N SER A 213 6.34 10.60 -12.46
CA SER A 213 6.53 11.26 -11.17
C SER A 213 7.96 11.07 -10.64
N GLY A 214 8.25 11.68 -9.48
CA GLY A 214 9.37 11.25 -8.65
C GLY A 214 9.14 9.86 -8.05
N HIS A 215 10.19 9.31 -7.46
CA HIS A 215 10.21 8.01 -6.78
C HIS A 215 9.13 7.91 -5.69
N ILE A 216 8.47 6.77 -5.62
CA ILE A 216 7.44 6.42 -4.64
C ILE A 216 7.86 5.16 -3.91
N ASP A 217 8.23 5.41 -2.67
CA ASP A 217 8.36 4.48 -1.57
C ASP A 217 7.08 3.67 -1.30
N PHE A 218 7.20 2.34 -1.24
CA PHE A 218 6.09 1.43 -0.96
C PHE A 218 6.62 0.25 -0.13
N TRP A 219 6.18 0.14 1.13
CA TRP A 219 6.88 -0.68 2.12
C TRP A 219 6.02 -1.75 2.81
N ALA A 220 4.71 -1.69 2.66
CA ALA A 220 3.77 -2.68 3.18
C ALA A 220 2.48 -2.71 2.35
N GLU A 221 1.70 -3.77 2.53
CA GLU A 221 0.32 -3.82 2.06
C GLU A 221 -0.62 -3.74 3.27
N PRO A 222 -1.83 -3.18 3.12
CA PRO A 222 -2.81 -3.23 4.19
C PRO A 222 -3.16 -4.68 4.55
N ASP A 223 -3.18 -5.01 5.84
CA ASP A 223 -3.43 -6.38 6.33
C ASP A 223 -4.79 -6.95 5.88
N ASP A 224 -5.78 -6.07 5.63
CA ASP A 224 -7.12 -6.46 5.20
C ASP A 224 -7.31 -6.48 3.67
N ILE A 225 -6.23 -6.37 2.89
CA ILE A 225 -6.29 -6.38 1.41
C ILE A 225 -6.79 -7.73 0.88
N LYS A 226 -7.80 -7.68 0.00
CA LYS A 226 -8.39 -8.90 -0.58
C LYS A 226 -7.46 -9.63 -1.54
N GLU A 227 -6.78 -8.86 -2.38
CA GLU A 227 -5.89 -9.37 -3.44
C GLU A 227 -4.53 -8.66 -3.30
N PRO A 228 -3.52 -9.32 -2.71
CA PRO A 228 -2.16 -8.79 -2.61
C PRO A 228 -1.63 -8.31 -3.97
N GLY A 229 -0.98 -7.17 -4.00
CA GLY A 229 -0.47 -6.52 -5.20
C GLY A 229 -1.50 -5.77 -6.04
N LYS A 230 -2.80 -5.82 -5.71
CA LYS A 230 -3.85 -5.19 -6.53
C LYS A 230 -4.34 -3.89 -5.92
N PHE A 231 -4.15 -2.81 -6.66
CA PHE A 231 -4.50 -1.46 -6.22
C PHE A 231 -5.27 -0.68 -7.28
N ILE A 232 -5.78 0.47 -6.89
CA ILE A 232 -6.50 1.38 -7.77
C ILE A 232 -5.86 2.75 -7.63
N LEU A 233 -5.15 3.17 -8.68
CA LEU A 233 -4.57 4.50 -8.80
C LEU A 233 -5.64 5.47 -9.29
N VAL A 234 -5.82 6.56 -8.56
CA VAL A 234 -6.78 7.62 -8.87
C VAL A 234 -6.04 8.94 -8.95
N PHE A 235 -6.24 9.65 -10.06
CA PHE A 235 -5.80 11.03 -10.25
C PHE A 235 -7.00 11.96 -10.19
N TYR A 236 -6.83 13.11 -9.54
CA TYR A 236 -7.77 14.22 -9.61
C TYR A 236 -7.02 15.54 -9.76
N GLY A 237 -7.36 16.33 -10.78
CA GLY A 237 -6.70 17.61 -11.04
C GLY A 237 -6.83 18.08 -12.48
N LYS A 238 -5.92 18.95 -12.90
CA LYS A 238 -5.89 19.47 -14.27
C LYS A 238 -5.23 18.46 -15.21
N LEU A 239 -5.94 18.13 -16.28
CA LEU A 239 -5.42 17.41 -17.45
C LEU A 239 -5.78 18.27 -18.65
N GLY A 240 -4.83 18.92 -19.32
CA GLY A 240 -5.17 19.83 -20.42
C GLY A 240 -5.83 21.14 -19.97
N LEU A 241 -7.03 21.44 -20.48
CA LEU A 241 -7.77 22.69 -20.23
C LEU A 241 -8.74 22.60 -19.05
N GLU A 242 -8.89 21.43 -18.43
CA GLU A 242 -9.74 21.18 -17.28
C GLU A 242 -9.22 21.94 -16.06
N GLN A 243 -9.80 23.10 -15.78
CA GLN A 243 -9.46 23.89 -14.61
C GLN A 243 -10.38 23.54 -13.43
N THR A 244 -9.85 23.66 -12.22
CA THR A 244 -10.66 23.72 -11.01
C THR A 244 -11.57 24.95 -11.08
N GLY A 245 -12.87 24.75 -11.25
CA GLY A 245 -13.83 25.83 -11.40
C GLY A 245 -14.17 26.50 -10.07
N ASN A 246 -14.05 27.84 -10.02
CA ASN A 246 -14.52 28.69 -8.91
C ASN A 246 -16.06 28.89 -8.91
N LEU A 247 -16.83 27.89 -9.34
CA LEU A 247 -18.30 27.98 -9.46
C LEU A 247 -19.05 27.63 -8.16
N GLY A 248 -18.37 27.49 -7.02
CA GLY A 248 -19.01 27.10 -5.75
C GLY A 248 -19.59 25.67 -5.73
N LEU A 249 -19.36 24.89 -6.80
CA LEU A 249 -19.86 23.53 -6.99
C LEU A 249 -18.82 22.43 -6.67
N GLY A 250 -17.61 22.79 -6.24
CA GLY A 250 -16.56 21.81 -5.89
C GLY A 250 -16.08 20.95 -7.06
N LEU A 251 -16.20 21.44 -8.31
CA LEU A 251 -15.83 20.67 -9.50
C LEU A 251 -14.30 20.44 -9.56
N THR A 252 -13.92 19.19 -9.27
CA THR A 252 -12.56 18.64 -9.23
C THR A 252 -12.07 18.25 -10.63
N GLY A 253 -11.66 19.22 -11.45
CA GLY A 253 -10.87 18.99 -12.68
C GLY A 253 -11.24 17.74 -13.51
N ALA A 254 -10.23 17.09 -14.10
CA ALA A 254 -10.32 15.74 -14.63
C ALA A 254 -10.11 14.70 -13.51
N VAL A 255 -10.75 13.53 -13.67
CA VAL A 255 -10.55 12.35 -12.82
C VAL A 255 -10.16 11.17 -13.70
N VAL A 256 -9.08 10.48 -13.34
CA VAL A 256 -8.59 9.29 -14.05
C VAL A 256 -8.38 8.19 -13.03
N GLY A 257 -8.88 6.98 -13.33
CA GLY A 257 -8.74 5.82 -12.45
C GLY A 257 -8.21 4.62 -13.20
N LYS A 258 -7.31 3.85 -12.58
CA LYS A 258 -6.79 2.61 -13.14
C LYS A 258 -6.56 1.57 -12.05
N VAL A 259 -7.02 0.34 -12.29
CA VAL A 259 -6.58 -0.83 -11.53
C VAL A 259 -5.16 -1.17 -11.94
N VAL A 260 -4.25 -1.21 -10.97
CA VAL A 260 -2.83 -1.50 -11.16
C VAL A 260 -2.45 -2.74 -10.38
N ASP A 261 -1.69 -3.63 -11.02
CA ASP A 261 -1.12 -4.81 -10.40
C ASP A 261 0.38 -4.57 -10.19
N ILE A 262 0.78 -4.40 -8.93
CA ILE A 262 2.20 -4.32 -8.59
C ILE A 262 2.77 -5.74 -8.47
N PRO A 263 4.03 -5.98 -8.90
CA PRO A 263 4.62 -7.32 -8.95
C PRO A 263 5.06 -7.81 -7.55
N ARG A 264 4.11 -7.93 -6.61
CA ARG A 264 4.27 -8.46 -5.24
C ARG A 264 4.33 -10.00 -5.26
N VAL A 265 5.40 -10.55 -5.84
CA VAL A 265 5.51 -11.99 -6.15
C VAL A 265 6.49 -12.76 -5.27
N ILE A 266 7.14 -12.09 -4.31
CA ILE A 266 8.10 -12.70 -3.39
C ILE A 266 7.49 -12.79 -1.99
N ASN A 267 7.24 -13.99 -1.48
CA ASN A 267 6.91 -14.16 -0.08
C ASN A 267 8.17 -14.12 0.80
N ILE A 268 8.09 -13.44 1.93
CA ILE A 268 9.14 -13.41 2.96
C ILE A 268 8.55 -14.08 4.20
N SER A 269 9.24 -15.08 4.73
CA SER A 269 8.82 -15.79 5.94
C SER A 269 10.00 -16.09 6.83
N LEU A 270 9.72 -16.44 8.08
CA LEU A 270 10.75 -16.89 9.02
C LEU A 270 11.58 -18.04 8.42
N PRO A 271 12.90 -18.03 8.61
CA PRO A 271 13.73 -19.19 8.31
C PRO A 271 13.43 -20.33 9.29
N ASP A 272 13.99 -21.51 9.05
CA ASP A 272 13.95 -22.63 10.02
C ASP A 272 14.61 -22.26 11.37
N THR A 273 15.36 -21.15 11.38
CA THR A 273 15.94 -20.48 12.56
C THR A 273 14.90 -19.80 13.45
N GLY A 274 13.64 -19.68 13.03
CA GLY A 274 12.53 -19.13 13.81
C GLY A 274 12.58 -17.63 14.08
N CYS A 275 13.60 -16.91 13.62
CA CYS A 275 13.74 -15.46 13.71
C CYS A 275 14.45 -14.91 12.47
N TYR A 276 14.15 -13.66 12.12
CA TYR A 276 14.80 -12.93 11.04
C TYR A 276 16.20 -12.44 11.43
N ALA A 277 16.35 -11.98 12.68
CA ALA A 277 17.61 -11.52 13.21
C ALA A 277 17.68 -11.79 14.71
N PHE A 278 18.90 -11.87 15.22
CA PHE A 278 19.20 -12.15 16.61
C PHE A 278 20.51 -11.44 17.01
N THR A 279 20.60 -11.02 18.27
CA THR A 279 21.84 -10.50 18.87
C THR A 279 21.87 -10.76 20.37
N ASP A 280 23.07 -10.97 20.90
CA ASP A 280 23.33 -11.04 22.34
C ASP A 280 23.97 -9.75 22.89
N LYS A 281 24.07 -8.71 22.05
CA LYS A 281 24.57 -7.40 22.44
C LYS A 281 23.55 -6.69 23.35
N ASP A 282 23.96 -6.34 24.56
CA ASP A 282 23.08 -5.75 25.57
C ASP A 282 23.66 -4.45 26.14
N PRO A 283 22.95 -3.31 26.02
CA PRO A 283 23.39 -2.04 26.60
C PRO A 283 23.31 -2.03 28.14
N GLY A 284 22.67 -3.03 28.75
CA GLY A 284 22.57 -3.19 30.20
C GLY A 284 23.77 -3.86 30.88
N LEU A 285 24.75 -4.34 30.11
CA LEU A 285 25.95 -5.01 30.64
C LEU A 285 27.05 -4.02 31.06
N ASP A 286 28.03 -4.50 31.83
CA ASP A 286 29.23 -3.72 32.14
C ASP A 286 30.07 -3.49 30.87
N SER A 287 30.66 -2.31 30.70
CA SER A 287 31.50 -1.95 29.55
C SER A 287 32.70 -2.89 29.29
N ALA A 288 33.12 -3.68 30.29
CA ALA A 288 34.16 -4.69 30.14
C ALA A 288 33.65 -6.02 29.53
N ASP A 289 32.34 -6.25 29.51
CA ASP A 289 31.74 -7.44 28.91
C ASP A 289 31.82 -7.35 27.37
N PRO A 290 32.31 -8.38 26.66
CA PRO A 290 32.40 -8.37 25.19
C PRO A 290 31.04 -8.26 24.48
N ARG A 291 29.93 -8.48 25.18
CA ARG A 291 28.56 -8.32 24.70
C ARG A 291 27.99 -6.94 24.99
N TYR A 292 28.72 -6.07 25.70
CA TYR A 292 28.26 -4.71 25.94
C TYR A 292 28.00 -3.96 24.63
N LEU A 293 26.85 -3.28 24.56
CA LEU A 293 26.46 -2.44 23.44
C LEU A 293 26.50 -0.97 23.85
N GLU A 294 27.55 -0.26 23.42
CA GLU A 294 27.73 1.16 23.77
C GLU A 294 26.65 2.05 23.16
N ASP A 295 26.30 1.84 21.89
CA ASP A 295 25.31 2.64 21.17
C ASP A 295 24.21 1.77 20.52
N PRO A 296 23.12 1.49 21.26
CA PRO A 296 21.95 0.77 20.75
C PRO A 296 21.08 1.60 19.77
N SER A 297 21.35 2.90 19.59
CA SER A 297 20.69 3.73 18.57
C SER A 297 21.28 3.53 17.17
N SER A 298 22.52 3.03 17.07
CA SER A 298 23.18 2.78 15.78
C SER A 298 23.62 1.34 15.57
N ASN A 299 23.58 0.51 16.62
CA ASN A 299 24.03 -0.89 16.57
C ASN A 299 23.00 -1.82 17.20
N GLY A 300 23.07 -3.10 16.84
CA GLY A 300 22.19 -4.13 17.41
C GLY A 300 22.34 -5.45 16.65
N PHE A 301 21.75 -5.51 15.46
CA PHE A 301 21.73 -6.70 14.61
C PHE A 301 22.62 -6.50 13.38
N ASP A 302 23.64 -7.34 13.25
CA ASP A 302 24.60 -7.33 12.15
C ASP A 302 24.22 -8.30 11.03
N LYS A 303 23.08 -8.98 11.14
CA LYS A 303 22.65 -10.01 10.19
C LYS A 303 21.14 -10.12 10.12
N ILE A 304 20.63 -10.34 8.91
CA ILE A 304 19.24 -10.73 8.65
C ILE A 304 19.21 -12.00 7.80
N ILE A 305 18.37 -12.95 8.19
CA ILE A 305 18.16 -14.23 7.51
C ILE A 305 16.67 -14.33 7.16
N LEU A 306 16.36 -14.64 5.91
CA LEU A 306 14.99 -14.74 5.39
C LEU A 306 14.78 -16.07 4.67
N ASN A 307 13.59 -16.65 4.78
CA ASN A 307 13.11 -17.59 3.77
C ASN A 307 12.34 -16.82 2.70
N VAL A 308 12.67 -17.07 1.43
CA VAL A 308 12.18 -16.31 0.29
C VAL A 308 11.56 -17.26 -0.73
N ASP A 309 10.28 -17.11 -1.03
CA ASP A 309 9.56 -17.96 -1.98
C ASP A 309 8.93 -17.15 -3.11
N ASN A 310 8.86 -17.74 -4.30
CA ASN A 310 8.16 -17.16 -5.44
C ASN A 310 6.69 -17.59 -5.41
N ILE A 311 5.80 -16.65 -5.11
CA ILE A 311 4.35 -16.84 -5.14
C ILE A 311 3.73 -16.36 -6.45
N GLY A 312 4.56 -15.89 -7.39
CA GLY A 312 4.16 -15.40 -8.70
C GLY A 312 3.50 -16.46 -9.57
N SER A 313 2.59 -16.01 -10.44
CA SER A 313 1.87 -16.86 -11.38
C SER A 313 2.45 -16.85 -12.81
N LYS A 314 3.35 -15.91 -13.12
CA LYS A 314 3.83 -15.69 -14.50
C LYS A 314 5.07 -16.51 -14.89
N GLY A 315 5.73 -17.15 -13.93
CA GLY A 315 6.93 -17.96 -14.16
C GLY A 315 7.86 -17.96 -12.96
N GLU A 316 9.05 -18.51 -13.16
CA GLU A 316 10.13 -18.50 -12.17
C GLU A 316 10.85 -17.14 -12.14
N LEU A 317 11.43 -16.84 -10.98
CA LEU A 317 12.34 -15.71 -10.80
C LEU A 317 13.76 -16.24 -10.99
N ASP A 318 14.32 -16.12 -12.20
CA ASP A 318 15.63 -16.66 -12.55
C ASP A 318 16.64 -15.61 -12.99
N ASN A 319 17.91 -15.83 -12.63
CA ASN A 319 19.04 -15.01 -13.07
C ASN A 319 18.82 -13.51 -12.77
N GLY A 320 18.42 -13.20 -11.53
CA GLY A 320 18.24 -11.82 -11.09
C GLY A 320 19.15 -11.41 -9.94
N THR A 321 19.30 -10.11 -9.76
CA THR A 321 19.89 -9.50 -8.56
C THR A 321 18.81 -9.37 -7.48
N LEU A 322 19.22 -9.41 -6.21
CA LEU A 322 18.32 -9.26 -5.07
C LEU A 322 18.88 -8.18 -4.15
N LYS A 323 18.04 -7.24 -3.74
CA LYS A 323 18.36 -6.19 -2.77
C LYS A 323 17.43 -6.28 -1.57
N LEU A 324 18.01 -6.28 -0.38
CA LEU A 324 17.33 -6.06 0.89
C LEU A 324 17.23 -4.57 1.16
N ILE A 325 16.03 -4.11 1.53
CA ILE A 325 15.78 -2.78 2.06
C ILE A 325 15.07 -2.95 3.40
N VAL A 326 15.71 -2.52 4.49
CA VAL A 326 15.10 -2.47 5.82
C VAL A 326 14.78 -1.01 6.12
N ARG A 327 13.49 -0.69 6.23
CA ARG A 327 13.01 0.61 6.66
C ARG A 327 12.66 0.54 8.14
N TYR A 328 13.09 1.52 8.91
CA TYR A 328 12.76 1.61 10.33
C TYR A 328 12.69 3.06 10.81
N ARG A 329 12.10 3.26 11.98
CA ARG A 329 12.23 4.49 12.78
C ARG A 329 13.03 4.21 14.03
N LEU A 330 13.58 5.25 14.64
CA LEU A 330 14.40 5.11 15.84
C LEU A 330 13.60 5.46 17.09
N GLY A 331 13.67 4.61 18.11
CA GLY A 331 13.24 4.96 19.46
C GLY A 331 14.06 6.13 20.02
N GLN A 332 13.42 7.03 20.78
CA GLN A 332 14.09 8.18 21.42
C GLN A 332 15.01 7.77 22.59
N GLY A 333 14.96 6.49 22.98
CA GLY A 333 15.79 5.84 23.98
C GLY A 333 15.30 4.41 24.19
N ASP A 334 15.39 3.92 25.42
CA ASP A 334 15.10 2.51 25.73
C ASP A 334 13.63 2.15 25.48
N GLN A 335 13.43 1.23 24.54
CA GLN A 335 12.11 0.78 24.11
C GLN A 335 11.50 -0.28 25.04
N PHE A 336 12.25 -0.81 26.01
CA PHE A 336 11.78 -1.85 26.94
C PHE A 336 11.29 -1.28 28.29
N GLN A 337 10.53 -0.18 28.22
CA GLN A 337 9.99 0.54 29.37
C GLN A 337 8.47 0.69 29.31
N ASN A 338 7.85 1.05 30.44
CA ASN A 338 6.41 1.31 30.53
C ASN A 338 6.13 2.75 31.00
N PRO A 339 5.66 3.66 30.11
CA PRO A 339 5.52 3.47 28.66
C PRO A 339 6.90 3.45 27.95
N PRO A 340 7.00 2.91 26.71
CA PRO A 340 8.22 2.99 25.93
C PRO A 340 8.51 4.44 25.56
N GLU A 341 9.79 4.75 25.36
CA GLU A 341 10.17 6.06 24.84
C GLU A 341 9.60 6.28 23.43
N GLY A 342 9.27 7.53 23.10
CA GLY A 342 8.61 7.85 21.83
C GLY A 342 9.47 7.51 20.60
N THR A 343 8.83 7.41 19.44
CA THR A 343 9.51 7.14 18.17
C THR A 343 9.88 8.45 17.45
N SER A 344 11.03 8.46 16.77
CA SER A 344 11.47 9.59 15.94
C SER A 344 10.54 9.84 14.75
N GLU A 345 10.36 11.09 14.33
CA GLU A 345 9.71 11.40 13.05
C GLU A 345 10.56 10.94 11.83
N GLY A 346 11.88 10.87 12.01
CA GLY A 346 12.83 10.43 11.00
C GLY A 346 12.63 8.97 10.60
N VAL A 347 12.81 8.69 9.31
CA VAL A 347 12.79 7.35 8.72
C VAL A 347 14.18 7.03 8.21
N TYR A 348 14.66 5.83 8.55
CA TYR A 348 15.99 5.35 8.22
C TYR A 348 15.91 4.09 7.35
N TYR A 349 16.97 3.84 6.59
CA TYR A 349 17.03 2.76 5.61
C TYR A 349 18.37 2.04 5.70
N ILE A 350 18.33 0.71 5.59
CA ILE A 350 19.50 -0.14 5.33
C ILE A 350 19.27 -0.80 3.97
N GLU A 351 20.19 -0.57 3.03
CA GLU A 351 20.17 -1.21 1.71
C GLU A 351 21.34 -2.18 1.59
N LYS A 352 21.06 -3.44 1.22
CA LYS A 352 22.07 -4.48 1.00
C LYS A 352 21.80 -5.27 -0.25
N ASP A 353 22.77 -5.27 -1.17
CA ASP A 353 22.74 -6.15 -2.31
C ASP A 353 23.14 -7.57 -1.90
N TYR A 354 22.41 -8.57 -2.38
CA TYR A 354 22.80 -9.95 -2.25
C TYR A 354 24.01 -10.22 -3.16
N PRO A 355 25.05 -10.92 -2.69
CA PRO A 355 26.36 -10.92 -3.35
C PRO A 355 26.39 -11.67 -4.69
N VAL A 356 25.37 -12.45 -5.00
CA VAL A 356 25.29 -13.29 -6.21
C VAL A 356 23.93 -13.17 -6.88
N MET A 357 23.88 -13.53 -8.16
CA MET A 357 22.62 -13.70 -8.87
C MET A 357 21.83 -14.85 -8.25
N VAL A 358 20.53 -14.68 -8.09
CA VAL A 358 19.64 -15.65 -7.45
C VAL A 358 18.62 -16.21 -8.43
N ALA A 359 18.20 -17.43 -8.14
CA ALA A 359 16.98 -18.03 -8.66
C ALA A 359 16.06 -18.32 -7.46
N ILE A 360 14.80 -17.90 -7.54
CA ILE A 360 13.78 -18.12 -6.51
C ILE A 360 12.69 -18.98 -7.16
N PRO A 361 12.84 -20.31 -7.15
CA PRO A 361 11.85 -21.21 -7.74
C PRO A 361 10.57 -21.23 -6.92
N ARG A 362 9.44 -21.42 -7.59
CA ARG A 362 8.12 -21.48 -6.98
C ARG A 362 7.95 -22.72 -6.11
N GLY A 363 7.50 -22.51 -4.87
CA GLY A 363 7.18 -23.59 -3.93
C GLY A 363 8.42 -24.27 -3.35
N THR A 364 9.61 -23.71 -3.57
CA THR A 364 10.85 -24.15 -2.91
C THR A 364 11.53 -22.92 -2.30
N PRO A 365 11.13 -22.54 -1.06
CA PRO A 365 11.70 -21.39 -0.37
C PRO A 365 13.23 -21.45 -0.33
N GLN A 366 13.87 -20.32 -0.58
CA GLN A 366 15.31 -20.13 -0.55
C GLN A 366 15.70 -19.38 0.72
N LYS A 367 16.64 -19.94 1.50
CA LYS A 367 17.24 -19.24 2.64
C LYS A 367 18.24 -18.21 2.13
N MET A 368 18.01 -16.94 2.44
CA MET A 368 18.88 -15.82 2.06
C MET A 368 19.44 -15.16 3.33
N GLU A 369 20.75 -14.95 3.36
CA GLU A 369 21.46 -14.30 4.47
C GLU A 369 22.11 -12.99 4.00
N PHE A 370 21.82 -11.90 4.73
CA PHE A 370 22.34 -10.57 4.47
C PHE A 370 23.23 -10.13 5.64
N ASP A 371 24.45 -9.71 5.30
CA ASP A 371 25.42 -9.11 6.23
C ASP A 371 25.12 -7.62 6.39
N LEU A 372 24.87 -7.20 7.63
CA LEU A 372 24.64 -5.82 8.05
C LEU A 372 25.80 -5.28 8.89
N GLY A 373 26.95 -5.97 9.00
CA GLY A 373 28.01 -5.61 9.96
C GLY A 373 28.58 -4.20 9.79
N ASP A 374 28.53 -3.63 8.59
CA ASP A 374 28.92 -2.24 8.28
C ASP A 374 27.78 -1.22 8.44
N THR A 375 26.51 -1.67 8.42
CA THR A 375 25.33 -0.83 8.68
C THR A 375 24.29 -1.61 9.52
N PRO A 376 24.55 -1.85 10.81
CA PRO A 376 23.69 -2.71 11.63
C PRO A 376 22.29 -2.13 11.80
N LEU A 377 21.29 -3.00 11.96
CA LEU A 377 19.97 -2.57 12.42
C LEU A 377 20.06 -2.21 13.91
N PRO A 378 19.67 -0.98 14.32
CA PRO A 378 19.73 -0.58 15.72
C PRO A 378 18.85 -1.42 16.63
N LEU A 379 19.31 -1.60 17.87
CA LEU A 379 18.54 -2.31 18.89
C LEU A 379 17.28 -1.54 19.32
N TRP A 380 17.27 -0.22 19.17
CA TRP A 380 16.08 0.62 19.39
C TRP A 380 15.30 0.93 18.11
N ALA A 381 15.47 0.11 17.06
CA ALA A 381 14.63 0.22 15.87
C ALA A 381 13.15 -0.07 16.21
N THR A 382 12.26 0.65 15.53
CA THR A 382 10.80 0.58 15.67
C THR A 382 10.19 0.66 14.26
N ASP A 383 8.96 0.18 14.07
CA ASP A 383 8.30 0.16 12.74
C ASP A 383 9.21 -0.51 11.68
N VAL A 384 9.67 -1.74 11.94
CA VAL A 384 10.68 -2.44 11.12
C VAL A 384 10.03 -3.14 9.92
N TYR A 385 10.17 -2.56 8.73
CA TYR A 385 9.69 -3.12 7.47
C TYR A 385 10.83 -3.70 6.65
N ILE A 386 10.69 -4.96 6.24
CA ILE A 386 11.61 -5.66 5.35
C ILE A 386 11.03 -5.69 3.94
N THR A 387 11.81 -5.19 2.98
CA THR A 387 11.51 -5.27 1.55
C THR A 387 12.60 -6.04 0.82
N LEU A 388 12.22 -6.99 -0.03
CA LEU A 388 13.10 -7.60 -1.01
C LEU A 388 12.73 -7.11 -2.40
N ALA A 389 13.69 -6.53 -3.12
CA ALA A 389 13.57 -6.15 -4.51
C ALA A 389 14.41 -7.08 -5.37
N TYR A 390 13.77 -7.81 -6.27
CA TYR A 390 14.40 -8.70 -7.24
C TYR A 390 14.36 -8.07 -8.62
N GLN A 391 15.49 -8.04 -9.33
CA GLN A 391 15.55 -7.59 -10.70
C GLN A 391 16.18 -8.67 -11.61
N GLY A 392 15.38 -9.24 -12.51
CA GLY A 392 15.81 -10.31 -13.42
C GLY A 392 14.66 -10.88 -14.25
N CYS A 393 14.77 -12.14 -14.66
CA CYS A 393 13.71 -12.77 -15.44
C CYS A 393 12.48 -13.05 -14.58
N TYR A 394 11.29 -12.73 -15.09
CA TYR A 394 9.99 -13.17 -14.56
C TYR A 394 8.99 -13.35 -15.71
N GLY A 395 8.66 -14.61 -16.01
CA GLY A 395 7.81 -14.94 -17.16
C GLY A 395 8.47 -14.53 -18.48
N SER A 396 7.85 -13.63 -19.24
CA SER A 396 8.37 -13.14 -20.53
C SER A 396 9.21 -11.86 -20.42
N ASP A 397 9.31 -11.25 -19.24
CA ASP A 397 10.12 -10.06 -18.99
C ASP A 397 11.49 -10.51 -18.47
N ASP A 398 12.56 -10.18 -19.20
CA ASP A 398 13.95 -10.54 -18.87
C ASP A 398 14.59 -9.57 -17.87
N ASN A 399 13.89 -8.50 -17.52
CA ASN A 399 14.34 -7.45 -16.62
C ASN A 399 13.17 -6.91 -15.78
N ALA A 400 12.37 -7.83 -15.24
CA ALA A 400 11.28 -7.55 -14.34
C ALA A 400 11.81 -7.09 -12.99
N LEU A 401 11.13 -6.12 -12.38
CA LEU A 401 11.38 -5.71 -11.00
C LEU A 401 10.23 -6.23 -10.13
N CYS A 402 10.53 -7.12 -9.19
CA CYS A 402 9.59 -7.88 -8.38
C CYS A 402 9.84 -7.64 -6.89
N PHE A 403 8.80 -7.72 -6.08
CA PHE A 403 8.86 -7.30 -4.68
C PHE A 403 8.31 -8.33 -3.69
N GLY A 404 8.88 -8.30 -2.49
CA GLY A 404 8.34 -8.90 -1.28
C GLY A 404 8.36 -7.87 -0.15
N PHE A 405 7.30 -7.84 0.66
CA PHE A 405 7.15 -6.94 1.81
C PHE A 405 6.83 -7.77 3.04
N LYS A 406 7.41 -7.41 4.19
CA LYS A 406 7.11 -8.00 5.49
C LYS A 406 7.20 -6.92 6.56
N ASP A 407 6.12 -6.78 7.33
CA ASP A 407 6.16 -6.07 8.61
C ASP A 407 6.74 -7.02 9.65
N ALA A 408 7.93 -6.71 10.15
CA ALA A 408 8.67 -7.57 11.07
C ALA A 408 8.56 -7.00 12.49
N SER A 409 8.76 -7.87 13.49
CA SER A 409 8.69 -7.42 14.87
C SER A 409 9.72 -6.37 15.22
N GLU A 410 9.38 -5.50 16.17
CA GLU A 410 10.41 -4.75 16.85
C GLU A 410 11.38 -5.69 17.58
N PRO A 411 12.62 -5.21 17.83
CA PRO A 411 13.56 -5.88 18.72
C PRO A 411 12.83 -6.36 19.97
N THR A 412 12.86 -7.67 20.20
CA THR A 412 12.17 -8.32 21.31
C THR A 412 13.20 -8.91 22.26
N ALA A 413 13.26 -8.40 23.48
CA ALA A 413 14.13 -8.94 24.52
C ALA A 413 13.63 -10.30 25.01
N PHE A 414 14.57 -11.21 25.22
CA PHE A 414 14.38 -12.53 25.81
C PHE A 414 15.43 -12.73 26.91
N GLY A 415 15.00 -13.23 28.07
CA GLY A 415 15.89 -13.44 29.21
C GLY A 415 16.03 -14.90 29.62
N LEU A 416 17.25 -15.29 29.94
CA LEU A 416 17.58 -16.54 30.61
C LEU A 416 18.32 -16.20 31.91
N LEU A 417 17.72 -16.52 33.06
CA LEU A 417 18.32 -16.24 34.37
C LEU A 417 18.63 -17.55 35.10
N ASN A 418 19.87 -17.66 35.59
CA ASN A 418 20.30 -18.77 36.42
C ASN A 418 20.29 -18.33 37.90
N PHE A 419 19.22 -18.64 38.62
CA PHE A 419 19.06 -18.33 40.05
C PHE A 419 19.33 -19.52 40.97
N ALA A 420 20.12 -20.49 40.48
CA ALA A 420 20.53 -21.63 41.26
C ALA A 420 21.58 -21.28 42.34
N ASP A 421 21.82 -20.00 42.64
CA ASP A 421 22.53 -19.48 43.82
C ASP A 421 21.60 -19.22 45.02
N THR A 422 20.29 -19.44 44.83
CA THR A 422 19.27 -19.33 45.87
C THR A 422 18.43 -20.60 45.95
N ILE A 423 17.82 -20.83 47.11
CA ILE A 423 16.94 -21.97 47.36
C ILE A 423 15.70 -21.56 48.16
N CYS A 424 14.55 -22.10 47.78
CA CYS A 424 13.31 -21.96 48.54
C CYS A 424 13.19 -23.09 49.58
N LEU A 425 13.29 -22.72 50.85
CA LEU A 425 13.08 -23.61 51.99
C LEU A 425 11.91 -23.09 52.82
N TYR A 426 10.86 -23.90 52.97
CA TYR A 426 9.67 -23.54 53.74
C TYR A 426 9.10 -22.16 53.38
N GLU A 427 8.85 -21.93 52.08
CA GLU A 427 8.29 -20.68 51.55
C GLU A 427 9.18 -19.43 51.79
N THR A 428 10.44 -19.63 52.18
CA THR A 428 11.44 -18.58 52.38
C THR A 428 12.64 -18.79 51.46
N ILE A 429 13.07 -17.74 50.78
CA ILE A 429 14.26 -17.77 49.92
C ILE A 429 15.50 -17.57 50.79
N TYR A 430 16.48 -18.47 50.62
CA TYR A 430 17.80 -18.36 51.22
C TYR A 430 18.87 -18.38 50.13
N ASP A 431 19.96 -17.66 50.36
CA ASP A 431 21.21 -17.92 49.62
C ASP A 431 21.67 -19.34 49.94
N VAL A 432 22.10 -20.10 48.93
CA VAL A 432 22.56 -21.50 49.10
C VAL A 432 23.71 -21.64 50.11
N ASN A 433 24.52 -20.59 50.27
CA ASN A 433 25.60 -20.55 51.27
C ASN A 433 25.18 -20.10 52.67
N ASN A 434 23.89 -19.86 52.92
CA ASN A 434 23.40 -19.44 54.22
C ASN A 434 23.54 -20.58 55.26
N PRO A 435 24.17 -20.35 56.43
CA PRO A 435 24.31 -21.39 57.46
C PRO A 435 22.99 -21.99 57.94
N ALA A 436 21.90 -21.20 57.94
CA ALA A 436 20.58 -21.69 58.30
C ALA A 436 20.00 -22.61 57.20
N ALA A 437 20.23 -22.28 55.93
CA ALA A 437 19.85 -23.15 54.82
C ALA A 437 20.63 -24.47 54.87
N LYS A 438 21.95 -24.41 55.12
CA LYS A 438 22.78 -25.61 55.28
C LYS A 438 22.34 -26.49 56.45
N ALA A 439 22.02 -25.89 57.60
CA ALA A 439 21.50 -26.63 58.76
C ALA A 439 20.09 -27.22 58.54
N MET A 440 19.29 -26.65 57.64
CA MET A 440 17.99 -27.23 57.24
C MET A 440 18.16 -28.31 56.18
N GLY A 441 19.17 -28.18 55.32
CA GLY A 441 19.47 -29.14 54.27
C GLY A 441 20.17 -30.39 54.77
N ASP A 442 20.95 -30.30 55.86
CA ASP A 442 21.52 -31.41 56.64
C ASP A 442 20.42 -32.09 57.48
N LEU A 443 19.83 -33.15 56.93
CA LEU A 443 18.65 -33.82 57.49
C LEU A 443 18.99 -34.75 58.65
N ASP A 444 20.21 -35.27 58.71
CA ASP A 444 20.66 -36.17 59.77
C ASP A 444 21.48 -35.48 60.89
N GLY A 445 21.91 -34.24 60.63
CA GLY A 445 22.55 -33.34 61.58
C GLY A 445 24.03 -33.67 61.81
N ASP A 446 24.69 -34.35 60.89
CA ASP A 446 26.10 -34.74 61.00
C ASP A 446 27.09 -33.61 60.59
N GLY A 447 26.55 -32.52 60.02
CA GLY A 447 27.31 -31.35 59.58
C GLY A 447 27.85 -31.45 58.16
N VAL A 448 27.52 -32.49 57.40
CA VAL A 448 27.95 -32.74 56.03
C VAL A 448 26.74 -33.00 55.15
N ILE A 449 26.46 -32.07 54.24
CA ILE A 449 25.36 -32.25 53.31
C ILE A 449 25.74 -33.28 52.26
N GLU A 450 24.96 -34.35 52.15
CA GLU A 450 25.26 -35.47 51.25
C GLU A 450 24.10 -35.91 50.34
N LYS A 451 24.40 -36.83 49.42
CA LYS A 451 23.45 -37.31 48.43
C LYS A 451 22.30 -38.07 49.10
N GLY A 452 21.12 -37.46 49.11
CA GLY A 452 19.94 -37.98 49.79
C GLY A 452 19.24 -36.92 50.64
N GLU A 453 19.95 -35.81 50.87
CA GLU A 453 19.47 -34.64 51.58
C GLU A 453 19.08 -33.53 50.61
N TRP A 454 18.80 -32.32 51.12
CA TRP A 454 18.35 -31.20 50.29
C TRP A 454 19.50 -30.48 49.62
N ASP A 455 19.36 -30.22 48.32
CA ASP A 455 20.38 -29.57 47.49
C ASP A 455 20.41 -28.06 47.76
N VAL A 456 21.30 -27.65 48.66
CA VAL A 456 21.56 -26.26 49.04
C VAL A 456 22.90 -25.76 48.49
N PHE A 457 23.28 -26.19 47.28
CA PHE A 457 24.51 -25.74 46.61
C PHE A 457 24.24 -24.89 45.37
N PRO A 458 25.20 -24.03 44.97
CA PRO A 458 25.08 -23.24 43.77
C PRO A 458 25.36 -24.05 42.50
N HIS A 459 24.55 -23.86 41.45
CA HIS A 459 24.69 -24.57 40.17
C HIS A 459 24.92 -23.63 38.98
N ASN A 460 25.94 -23.90 38.19
CA ASN A 460 26.18 -23.23 36.92
C ASN A 460 25.43 -23.93 35.79
N LEU A 461 24.94 -23.17 34.81
CA LEU A 461 24.51 -23.73 33.53
C LEU A 461 25.70 -23.77 32.58
N VAL A 462 25.90 -24.87 31.87
CA VAL A 462 26.96 -25.05 30.87
C VAL A 462 26.38 -25.73 29.62
N GLU A 463 27.07 -25.62 28.49
CA GLU A 463 26.63 -26.19 27.21
C GLU A 463 25.17 -25.75 26.89
N ILE A 464 24.94 -24.43 26.92
CA ILE A 464 23.62 -23.82 26.80
C ILE A 464 23.31 -23.58 25.33
N ASP A 465 22.29 -24.26 24.85
CA ASP A 465 21.80 -24.23 23.49
C ASP A 465 20.44 -23.55 23.44
N ILE A 466 20.31 -22.50 22.63
CA ILE A 466 19.06 -21.76 22.43
C ILE A 466 18.62 -21.88 20.97
N ALA A 467 17.36 -22.25 20.77
CA ALA A 467 16.73 -22.32 19.46
C ALA A 467 15.44 -21.51 19.43
N PHE A 468 15.27 -20.70 18.39
CA PHE A 468 13.98 -20.14 18.00
C PHE A 468 13.39 -21.01 16.88
N MET A 469 12.08 -21.19 16.85
CA MET A 469 11.42 -22.09 15.91
C MET A 469 9.99 -21.63 15.56
N THR A 470 9.53 -22.00 14.37
CA THR A 470 8.19 -21.66 13.84
C THR A 470 7.10 -22.67 14.24
N ALA A 471 7.51 -23.87 14.66
CA ALA A 471 6.66 -24.92 15.19
C ALA A 471 7.39 -25.63 16.33
N PRO A 472 6.69 -26.26 17.30
CA PRO A 472 7.29 -26.93 18.47
C PRO A 472 8.02 -28.25 18.11
N ASN A 473 8.64 -28.32 16.94
CA ASN A 473 9.38 -29.47 16.45
C ASN A 473 10.86 -29.35 16.83
N TYR A 474 11.54 -30.49 16.93
CA TYR A 474 12.96 -30.55 17.23
C TYR A 474 13.80 -29.94 16.09
N ILE A 475 14.36 -28.75 16.31
CA ILE A 475 15.32 -28.09 15.41
C ILE A 475 16.67 -28.04 16.13
N PRO A 476 17.80 -28.30 15.44
CA PRO A 476 19.14 -28.16 16.01
C PRO A 476 19.33 -26.78 16.65
N ALA A 477 20.04 -26.73 17.78
CA ALA A 477 20.43 -25.50 18.46
C ALA A 477 21.12 -24.54 17.50
N GLN A 478 20.86 -23.25 17.67
CA GLN A 478 21.39 -22.22 16.78
C GLN A 478 22.47 -21.38 17.44
N ASN A 479 22.37 -21.22 18.75
CA ASN A 479 23.26 -20.40 19.55
C ASN A 479 23.72 -21.22 20.75
N GLU A 480 25.04 -21.31 20.93
CA GLU A 480 25.70 -22.06 21.99
C GLU A 480 26.42 -21.08 22.93
N TYR A 481 26.21 -21.23 24.24
CA TYR A 481 26.91 -20.51 25.29
C TYR A 481 27.58 -21.50 26.24
N ASP A 482 28.86 -21.26 26.55
CA ASP A 482 29.65 -22.21 27.33
C ASP A 482 29.27 -22.26 28.82
N LEU A 483 28.94 -21.11 29.41
CA LEU A 483 28.75 -20.95 30.85
C LEU A 483 27.81 -19.78 31.14
N LEU A 484 26.80 -20.04 31.98
CA LEU A 484 26.05 -19.01 32.71
C LEU A 484 26.17 -19.31 34.20
N PRO A 485 27.00 -18.55 34.94
CA PRO A 485 27.20 -18.75 36.37
C PRO A 485 25.91 -18.65 37.18
N ALA A 486 25.88 -19.29 38.35
CA ALA A 486 24.81 -19.10 39.33
C ALA A 486 24.72 -17.61 39.75
N GLY A 487 23.51 -17.05 39.76
CA GLY A 487 23.25 -15.64 40.06
C GLY A 487 23.33 -14.70 38.86
N GLU A 488 23.69 -15.19 37.66
CA GLU A 488 23.83 -14.38 36.45
C GLU A 488 22.69 -14.57 35.45
N GLY A 489 22.63 -13.67 34.46
CA GLY A 489 21.62 -13.67 33.41
C GLY A 489 22.20 -13.44 32.01
N LEU A 490 21.52 -14.03 31.02
CA LEU A 490 21.73 -13.79 29.61
C LEU A 490 20.49 -13.09 29.05
N ARG A 491 20.71 -11.98 28.31
CA ARG A 491 19.65 -11.29 27.57
C ARG A 491 19.97 -11.33 26.09
N LEU A 492 18.95 -11.70 25.32
CA LEU A 492 18.98 -11.80 23.87
C LEU A 492 17.95 -10.86 23.29
N PHE A 493 18.19 -10.38 22.07
CA PHE A 493 17.21 -9.62 21.32
C PHE A 493 16.97 -10.30 19.97
N VAL A 494 15.71 -10.33 19.55
CA VAL A 494 15.29 -11.02 18.32
C VAL A 494 14.30 -10.18 17.51
N ILE A 495 14.37 -10.34 16.18
CA ILE A 495 13.39 -9.84 15.22
C ILE A 495 12.62 -11.06 14.69
N GLY A 496 11.31 -11.05 14.84
CA GLY A 496 10.40 -12.12 14.42
C GLY A 496 9.30 -11.63 13.48
N ASP A 497 8.21 -12.39 13.40
CA ASP A 497 7.11 -12.16 12.46
C ASP A 497 5.78 -12.09 13.23
N HIS A 498 5.11 -10.93 13.21
CA HIS A 498 3.86 -10.69 13.96
C HIS A 498 2.73 -11.67 13.61
N GLU A 499 2.72 -12.16 12.38
CA GLU A 499 1.67 -13.04 11.86
C GLU A 499 1.86 -14.49 12.36
N GLU A 500 3.05 -14.83 12.86
CA GLU A 500 3.44 -16.18 13.24
C GLU A 500 3.73 -16.29 14.74
N LYS A 501 3.39 -17.42 15.34
CA LYS A 501 3.82 -17.70 16.73
C LYS A 501 5.26 -18.16 16.73
N GLY A 502 6.12 -17.40 17.42
CA GLY A 502 7.45 -17.85 17.76
C GLY A 502 7.40 -18.91 18.86
N TYR A 503 8.29 -19.88 18.79
CA TYR A 503 8.62 -20.74 19.91
C TYR A 503 10.11 -20.65 20.18
N TYR A 504 10.47 -20.93 21.42
CA TYR A 504 11.86 -21.04 21.80
C TYR A 504 12.07 -22.21 22.73
N GLY A 505 13.23 -22.84 22.58
CA GLY A 505 13.70 -23.95 23.41
C GLY A 505 15.05 -23.62 24.01
N ILE A 506 15.30 -24.15 25.22
CA ILE A 506 16.62 -24.15 25.85
C ILE A 506 17.03 -25.58 26.21
N TYR A 507 18.26 -25.92 25.85
CA TYR A 507 18.98 -27.08 26.34
C TYR A 507 20.18 -26.60 27.14
N SER A 508 20.45 -27.20 28.30
CA SER A 508 21.63 -26.86 29.11
C SER A 508 21.95 -28.01 30.04
N ARG A 509 23.21 -28.12 30.44
CA ARG A 509 23.65 -29.00 31.53
C ARG A 509 23.90 -28.21 32.80
N ILE A 510 23.69 -28.88 33.92
CA ILE A 510 24.02 -28.33 35.24
C ILE A 510 25.41 -28.81 35.64
N LYS A 511 26.23 -27.89 36.14
CA LYS A 511 27.55 -28.16 36.70
C LYS A 511 27.66 -27.52 38.08
N PRO A 512 28.15 -28.25 39.10
CA PRO A 512 28.43 -27.68 40.41
C PRO A 512 29.31 -26.43 40.32
N ALA A 513 28.94 -25.40 41.07
CA ALA A 513 29.78 -24.21 41.25
C ALA A 513 30.69 -24.32 42.48
N ASP A 514 30.44 -25.27 43.38
CA ASP A 514 31.24 -25.58 44.57
C ASP A 514 31.82 -27.00 44.48
N ASP A 515 33.11 -27.16 44.76
CA ASP A 515 33.79 -28.47 44.76
C ASP A 515 33.28 -29.42 45.86
N GLN A 516 32.59 -28.89 46.88
CA GLN A 516 31.99 -29.65 47.98
C GLN A 516 30.59 -30.17 47.65
N ASP A 517 30.03 -29.78 46.52
CA ASP A 517 28.68 -30.16 46.10
C ASP A 517 28.61 -31.67 45.74
N PRO A 518 27.90 -32.49 46.53
CA PRO A 518 27.72 -33.91 46.23
C PRO A 518 26.64 -34.16 45.16
N PHE A 519 25.83 -33.15 44.82
CA PHE A 519 24.67 -33.22 43.94
C PHE A 519 25.10 -33.04 42.48
N HIS A 520 25.54 -34.15 41.87
CA HIS A 520 25.80 -34.20 40.41
C HIS A 520 24.52 -34.36 39.59
N LYS A 521 23.43 -33.71 40.00
CA LYS A 521 22.10 -34.02 39.42
C LYS A 521 21.83 -33.14 38.19
N PHE A 522 21.36 -33.85 37.16
CA PHE A 522 20.80 -33.38 35.88
C PHE A 522 21.80 -33.12 34.73
N ILE A 523 22.15 -34.23 34.06
CA ILE A 523 22.22 -34.19 32.59
C ILE A 523 20.77 -34.23 32.10
N LEU A 524 20.23 -33.09 31.71
CA LEU A 524 19.00 -33.09 30.91
C LEU A 524 19.40 -33.66 29.54
N ASN A 525 18.94 -34.86 29.22
CA ASN A 525 19.13 -35.48 27.90
C ASN A 525 18.01 -35.05 26.92
N GLU A 526 17.15 -34.11 27.31
CA GLU A 526 15.97 -33.62 26.61
C GLU A 526 15.87 -32.07 26.78
N TRP A 527 15.20 -31.36 25.87
CA TRP A 527 14.96 -29.91 25.98
C TRP A 527 14.27 -29.59 27.31
N THR A 528 14.87 -28.72 28.11
CA THR A 528 14.40 -28.40 29.47
C THR A 528 13.04 -27.71 29.45
N MET A 529 12.80 -26.88 28.43
CA MET A 529 11.54 -26.16 28.28
C MET A 529 11.34 -25.69 26.84
N ILE A 530 10.13 -25.90 26.30
CA ILE A 530 9.66 -25.27 25.06
C ILE A 530 8.51 -24.33 25.45
N SER A 531 8.63 -23.06 25.09
CA SER A 531 7.60 -22.06 25.36
C SER A 531 7.25 -21.29 24.10
N SER A 532 6.00 -20.91 23.97
CA SER A 532 5.56 -20.00 22.91
C SER A 532 5.86 -18.56 23.31
N MET A 533 6.33 -17.75 22.37
CA MET A 533 6.38 -16.31 22.51
C MET A 533 5.47 -15.63 21.49
N SER A 534 4.83 -14.55 21.92
CA SER A 534 4.36 -13.53 20.99
C SER A 534 5.54 -12.61 20.67
N TRP A 535 5.69 -12.15 19.44
CA TRP A 535 6.67 -11.13 19.12
C TRP A 535 6.20 -9.77 19.63
N THR A 536 7.11 -8.85 19.93
CA THR A 536 6.73 -7.51 20.40
C THR A 536 6.24 -6.70 19.22
N GLU A 537 5.03 -6.16 19.31
CA GLU A 537 4.51 -5.04 18.51
C GLU A 537 4.67 -3.78 19.35
N ASN A 538 5.20 -2.69 18.81
CA ASN A 538 5.42 -1.49 19.61
C ASN A 538 4.11 -0.88 20.14
N GLN A 539 2.93 -1.28 19.65
CA GLN A 539 1.64 -0.91 20.25
C GLN A 539 0.54 -1.94 19.97
N TYR A 540 0.35 -2.95 20.84
CA TYR A 540 -0.86 -3.79 20.75
C TYR A 540 -1.98 -3.32 21.70
N GLN A 541 -3.15 -3.04 21.13
CA GLN A 541 -4.42 -2.96 21.86
C GLN A 541 -5.11 -4.33 21.77
N VAL A 542 -5.03 -5.14 22.83
CA VAL A 542 -5.84 -6.37 22.89
C VAL A 542 -7.29 -5.99 23.15
N ASN A 543 -8.19 -6.34 22.23
CA ASN A 543 -9.62 -6.30 22.49
C ASN A 543 -10.05 -7.70 23.01
N ILE A 544 -10.32 -7.81 24.31
CA ILE A 544 -10.66 -9.10 24.93
C ILE A 544 -12.19 -9.26 24.94
N ASP A 545 -12.70 -10.42 24.50
CA ASP A 545 -14.14 -10.75 24.38
C ASP A 545 -14.94 -10.74 25.69
N THR A 546 -14.33 -10.48 26.85
CA THR A 546 -14.99 -10.36 28.16
C THR A 546 -15.74 -9.03 28.38
N CYS A 547 -15.73 -8.13 27.39
CA CYS A 547 -16.25 -6.75 27.45
C CYS A 547 -17.78 -6.57 27.59
N LYS A 548 -18.58 -7.60 27.91
CA LYS A 548 -20.04 -7.44 28.06
C LYS A 548 -20.48 -6.78 29.37
N ILE A 549 -19.59 -6.53 30.33
CA ILE A 549 -19.98 -6.22 31.72
C ILE A 549 -19.68 -4.76 32.13
N ASN A 550 -18.73 -4.06 31.50
CA ASN A 550 -18.46 -2.65 31.82
C ASN A 550 -17.89 -1.85 30.61
N PRO A 551 -18.67 -0.94 30.00
CA PRO A 551 -18.24 -0.18 28.83
C PRO A 551 -17.25 0.97 29.10
N ASN A 552 -16.88 1.26 30.36
CA ASN A 552 -15.93 2.33 30.72
C ASN A 552 -14.55 1.81 31.18
N ALA A 553 -14.24 0.52 30.97
CA ALA A 553 -12.99 -0.16 31.33
C ALA A 553 -12.81 -1.30 30.31
N CYS A 554 -11.78 -1.49 29.50
CA CYS A 554 -10.39 -1.04 29.52
C CYS A 554 -9.82 -1.26 28.09
N VAL A 555 -8.98 -0.33 27.62
CA VAL A 555 -7.91 -0.67 26.68
C VAL A 555 -6.72 -1.08 27.55
N VAL A 556 -6.29 -2.34 27.52
CA VAL A 556 -5.03 -2.75 28.16
C VAL A 556 -3.95 -2.67 27.09
N ARG A 557 -3.12 -1.63 27.15
CA ARG A 557 -1.84 -1.61 26.42
C ARG A 557 -0.84 -2.39 27.25
N GLN A 558 -0.35 -3.50 26.74
CA GLN A 558 0.84 -4.14 27.28
C GLN A 558 2.04 -3.58 26.52
N TYR A 559 2.94 -2.95 27.26
CA TYR A 559 4.21 -2.49 26.71
C TYR A 559 5.29 -3.51 27.04
N PRO A 560 6.28 -3.71 26.16
CA PRO A 560 7.49 -4.44 26.50
C PRO A 560 8.17 -3.70 27.65
N ALA A 561 8.05 -4.23 28.86
CA ALA A 561 8.60 -3.61 30.05
C ALA A 561 9.39 -4.65 30.80
N TYR A 562 10.63 -4.33 31.17
CA TYR A 562 11.39 -5.20 32.03
C TYR A 562 10.66 -5.40 33.36
N SER A 563 10.50 -6.66 33.75
CA SER A 563 10.30 -7.01 35.14
C SER A 563 11.67 -7.18 35.79
N THR A 564 11.84 -6.63 36.98
CA THR A 564 13.01 -6.96 37.81
C THR A 564 12.70 -8.26 38.54
N ARG A 565 13.48 -9.31 38.27
CA ARG A 565 13.47 -10.56 39.02
C ARG A 565 14.77 -10.65 39.78
N MET A 566 14.69 -10.65 41.12
CA MET A 566 15.87 -10.76 42.00
C MET A 566 17.03 -9.81 41.61
N GLY A 567 16.70 -8.56 41.26
CA GLY A 567 17.69 -7.53 40.89
C GLY A 567 18.11 -7.49 39.41
N ILE A 568 17.70 -8.46 38.59
CA ILE A 568 18.00 -8.51 37.16
C ILE A 568 16.77 -8.08 36.35
N ASN A 569 16.95 -7.07 35.49
CA ASN A 569 15.90 -6.61 34.57
C ASN A 569 15.77 -7.60 33.41
N THR A 570 14.55 -8.05 33.14
CA THR A 570 14.31 -9.08 32.15
C THR A 570 12.89 -9.02 31.59
N TYR A 571 12.72 -9.44 30.33
CA TYR A 571 11.45 -9.52 29.63
C TYR A 571 11.33 -10.92 29.04
N LYS A 572 10.13 -11.54 29.13
CA LYS A 572 9.84 -12.91 28.67
C LYS A 572 10.94 -13.92 29.06
N THR A 573 10.94 -14.32 30.33
CA THR A 573 12.12 -14.92 30.98
C THR A 573 11.96 -16.38 31.32
N ILE A 574 13.03 -17.17 31.10
CA ILE A 574 13.20 -18.48 31.71
C ILE A 574 14.02 -18.33 33.00
N LEU A 575 13.49 -18.91 34.09
CA LEU A 575 14.16 -18.98 35.37
C LEU A 575 14.65 -20.41 35.60
N PHE A 576 15.94 -20.58 35.81
CA PHE A 576 16.51 -21.80 36.37
C PHE A 576 16.65 -21.61 37.88
N LEU A 577 16.09 -22.55 38.66
CA LEU A 577 16.00 -22.49 40.11
C LEU A 577 16.45 -23.83 40.69
N ASN A 578 16.97 -23.81 41.92
CA ASN A 578 17.14 -25.03 42.70
C ASN A 578 15.80 -25.65 43.07
N GLU A 579 15.83 -26.94 43.39
CA GLU A 579 14.65 -27.67 43.85
C GLU A 579 14.05 -27.03 45.11
N VAL A 580 12.72 -26.95 45.15
CA VAL A 580 11.99 -26.36 46.29
C VAL A 580 11.80 -27.43 47.36
N HIS A 581 12.13 -27.11 48.62
CA HIS A 581 11.96 -28.05 49.73
C HIS A 581 11.11 -27.49 50.89
N PRO A 582 10.30 -28.34 51.56
CA PRO A 582 10.02 -29.74 51.21
C PRO A 582 9.20 -29.86 49.91
N GLU A 583 9.33 -30.99 49.22
CA GLU A 583 8.59 -31.26 47.98
C GLU A 583 7.07 -31.06 48.19
N GLY A 584 6.44 -30.29 47.31
CA GLY A 584 5.00 -29.99 47.39
C GLY A 584 4.62 -28.80 48.28
N SER A 585 5.58 -28.05 48.82
CA SER A 585 5.34 -26.73 49.42
C SER A 585 4.94 -25.68 48.37
N ALA A 586 4.30 -24.59 48.81
CA ALA A 586 3.98 -23.49 47.91
C ALA A 586 5.28 -22.87 47.36
N VAL A 587 5.29 -22.54 46.06
CA VAL A 587 6.45 -21.94 45.41
C VAL A 587 6.75 -20.57 46.03
N CYS A 588 8.00 -20.34 46.44
CA CYS A 588 8.44 -19.02 46.89
C CYS A 588 8.12 -17.93 45.86
N SER A 589 7.85 -16.71 46.33
CA SER A 589 7.69 -15.55 45.45
C SER A 589 9.06 -15.02 45.03
N TYR A 590 9.52 -15.42 43.85
CA TYR A 590 10.77 -14.96 43.21
C TYR A 590 10.59 -13.68 42.37
#